data_AF-A0A4W5J7S0-F1
#
_entry.id   AF-A0A4W5J7S0-F1
#
_cell.length_a   1.000
_cell.length_b   1.000
_cell.length_c   1.000
_cell.angle_alpha   90.00
_cell.angle_beta   90.00
_cell.angle_gamma   90.00
#
_symmetry.space_group_name_H-M   'P 1'
#
loop_
_entity.id
_entity.type
_entity.pdbx_description
1 polymer ?
#
loop_
_entity_poly.entity_id
_entity_poly.type
_entity_poly.pdbx_seq_one_letter_code
_entity_poly.pdbx_strand_id
1 'polypeptide(L)'
;MATVPVYCICRLPYDVTQFMIECDACKDWFHGSCVGVDEDEAPDIDIYHCPNCEKTDGKSTMKNKKRNKHDTGQSGDIRAVQNGSQVFIKELRSRTFPSSEDIVVKLNGSQLTMDYLEEVGFNEPILVLKKDGLGMSMPAPTFYINDVENHVGPDVGVDVIDVTKQTDSKMKLKEFVDYYYSTNRKKVLNIINLEFSDKRMDSIVESPQIVRRLSWVENYWPDDALLGKPKVTKYCLIGVKDSYTDFHVECGGASVWYHVLKGEKIFFLIKPTSANLSLYERWRSSANHTEMFFADQVDKCYKCTLKQGQTLFIPSG
;
A
#
# COMPACT_ATOMS: atom_id res chain seq x y z
N MET A 1 0.80 -53.39 2.72
CA MET A 1 1.01 -52.13 1.98
C MET A 1 0.79 -51.00 2.97
N ALA A 2 1.79 -50.15 3.20
CA ALA A 2 1.59 -48.98 4.05
C ALA A 2 0.74 -47.98 3.27
N THR A 3 -0.52 -47.79 3.67
CA THR A 3 -1.40 -46.78 3.10
C THR A 3 -0.94 -45.42 3.59
N VAL A 4 -0.51 -44.56 2.67
CA VAL A 4 -0.15 -43.18 2.99
C VAL A 4 -1.43 -42.47 3.46
N PRO A 5 -1.45 -41.85 4.66
CA PRO A 5 -2.62 -41.14 5.14
C PRO A 5 -2.94 -39.96 4.20
N VAL A 6 -4.22 -39.83 3.87
CA VAL A 6 -4.75 -38.73 3.05
C VAL A 6 -5.64 -37.84 3.91
N TYR A 7 -5.60 -36.55 3.63
CA TYR A 7 -6.30 -35.52 4.39
C TYR A 7 -7.18 -34.68 3.47
N CYS A 8 -7.94 -33.78 4.08
CA CYS A 8 -8.76 -32.77 3.42
C CYS A 8 -9.88 -33.37 2.56
N ILE A 9 -10.74 -32.48 2.03
CA ILE A 9 -11.78 -32.84 1.05
C ILE A 9 -11.18 -33.32 -0.29
N CYS A 10 -9.93 -32.92 -0.60
CA CYS A 10 -9.25 -33.30 -1.83
C CYS A 10 -8.59 -34.69 -1.78
N ARG A 11 -8.55 -35.35 -0.61
CA ARG A 11 -7.97 -36.70 -0.42
C ARG A 11 -6.54 -36.83 -0.94
N LEU A 12 -5.72 -35.82 -0.67
CA LEU A 12 -4.30 -35.81 -0.99
C LEU A 12 -3.45 -36.11 0.26
N PRO A 13 -2.24 -36.68 0.09
CA PRO A 13 -1.28 -36.82 1.19
C PRO A 13 -0.80 -35.44 1.68
N TYR A 14 -0.24 -35.41 2.88
CA TYR A 14 0.29 -34.18 3.49
C TYR A 14 1.43 -33.56 2.67
N ASP A 15 1.40 -32.23 2.50
CA ASP A 15 2.40 -31.42 1.80
C ASP A 15 2.85 -30.28 2.72
N VAL A 16 4.15 -30.24 3.04
CA VAL A 16 4.75 -29.24 3.93
C VAL A 16 4.72 -27.81 3.37
N THR A 17 4.50 -27.64 2.07
CA THR A 17 4.48 -26.32 1.41
C THR A 17 3.10 -25.66 1.43
N GLN A 18 2.07 -26.38 1.86
CA GLN A 18 0.69 -25.88 1.87
C GLN A 18 0.20 -25.68 3.30
N PHE A 19 -0.35 -24.49 3.57
CA PHE A 19 -1.00 -24.20 4.83
C PHE A 19 -2.23 -25.11 5.04
N MET A 20 -2.32 -25.74 6.23
CA MET A 20 -3.44 -26.57 6.64
C MET A 20 -3.94 -26.19 8.05
N ILE A 21 -5.24 -26.36 8.27
CA ILE A 21 -5.93 -26.15 9.55
C ILE A 21 -6.70 -27.41 9.97
N GLU A 22 -6.69 -27.73 11.26
CA GLU A 22 -7.37 -28.89 11.84
C GLU A 22 -8.81 -28.55 12.24
N CYS A 23 -9.78 -29.41 11.89
CA CYS A 23 -11.17 -29.29 12.34
C CYS A 23 -11.36 -29.83 13.75
N ASP A 24 -11.91 -29.01 14.65
CA ASP A 24 -12.12 -29.37 16.04
C ASP A 24 -13.17 -30.48 16.25
N ALA A 25 -14.09 -30.66 15.31
CA ALA A 25 -15.15 -31.67 15.37
C ALA A 25 -14.69 -33.04 14.83
N CYS A 26 -14.16 -33.10 13.61
CA CYS A 26 -13.79 -34.37 12.97
C CYS A 26 -12.31 -34.75 13.10
N LYS A 27 -11.46 -33.86 13.64
CA LYS A 27 -10.01 -34.04 13.80
C LYS A 27 -9.24 -34.36 12.50
N ASP A 28 -9.83 -34.01 11.35
CA ASP A 28 -9.18 -34.08 10.05
C ASP A 28 -8.54 -32.72 9.70
N TRP A 29 -7.54 -32.73 8.81
CA TRP A 29 -6.78 -31.55 8.40
C TRP A 29 -7.21 -31.07 7.01
N PHE A 30 -7.32 -29.76 6.81
CA PHE A 30 -7.81 -29.16 5.58
C PHE A 30 -6.85 -28.10 5.05
N HIS A 31 -6.53 -28.14 3.75
CA HIS A 31 -5.79 -27.05 3.11
C HIS A 31 -6.59 -25.77 3.18
N GLY A 32 -5.96 -24.66 3.58
CA GLY A 32 -6.63 -23.36 3.67
C GLY A 32 -7.31 -22.96 2.37
N SER A 33 -6.63 -23.18 1.22
CA SER A 33 -7.16 -22.94 -0.12
C SER A 33 -8.39 -23.79 -0.48
N CYS A 34 -8.52 -25.00 0.07
CA CYS A 34 -9.66 -25.90 -0.19
C CYS A 34 -10.90 -25.53 0.62
N VAL A 35 -10.73 -24.82 1.74
CA VAL A 35 -11.83 -24.47 2.66
C VAL A 35 -12.02 -22.96 2.84
N GLY A 36 -11.29 -22.15 2.08
CA GLY A 36 -11.38 -20.69 2.11
C GLY A 36 -10.87 -20.05 3.40
N VAL A 37 -9.81 -20.60 3.98
CA VAL A 37 -9.13 -20.04 5.16
C VAL A 37 -7.72 -19.64 4.77
N ASP A 38 -7.42 -18.35 4.86
CA ASP A 38 -6.07 -17.84 4.63
C ASP A 38 -5.17 -18.14 5.83
N GLU A 39 -3.88 -18.37 5.57
CA GLU A 39 -2.87 -18.64 6.61
C GLU A 39 -2.82 -17.52 7.66
N ASP A 40 -3.01 -16.27 7.24
CA ASP A 40 -3.05 -15.09 8.11
C ASP A 40 -4.29 -15.02 9.03
N GLU A 41 -5.37 -15.72 8.68
CA GLU A 41 -6.61 -15.74 9.47
C GLU A 41 -6.63 -16.87 10.49
N ALA A 42 -5.87 -17.94 10.24
CA ALA A 42 -5.79 -19.11 11.10
C ALA A 42 -5.48 -18.81 12.57
N PRO A 43 -4.57 -17.88 12.91
CA PRO A 43 -4.28 -17.55 14.31
C PRO A 43 -5.46 -16.93 15.06
N ASP A 44 -6.39 -16.29 14.35
CA ASP A 44 -7.57 -15.62 14.92
C ASP A 44 -8.76 -16.60 15.13
N ILE A 45 -8.72 -17.82 14.59
CA ILE A 45 -9.75 -18.85 14.77
C ILE A 45 -9.54 -19.58 16.12
N ASP A 46 -10.61 -19.69 16.93
CA ASP A 46 -10.58 -20.43 18.22
C ASP A 46 -10.88 -21.90 17.97
N ILE A 47 -12.01 -22.15 17.33
CA ILE A 47 -12.54 -23.47 17.03
C ILE A 47 -12.87 -23.47 15.55
N TYR A 48 -12.14 -24.27 14.78
CA TYR A 48 -12.38 -24.41 13.35
C TYR A 48 -13.32 -25.59 13.08
N HIS A 49 -14.41 -25.35 12.37
CA HIS A 49 -15.28 -26.39 11.83
C HIS A 49 -15.19 -26.39 10.31
N CYS A 50 -14.91 -27.55 9.72
CA CYS A 50 -14.88 -27.71 8.27
C CYS A 50 -16.29 -27.59 7.65
N PRO A 51 -16.44 -27.41 6.33
CA PRO A 51 -17.74 -27.21 5.68
C PRO A 51 -18.78 -28.32 5.92
N ASN A 52 -18.32 -29.54 6.25
CA ASN A 52 -19.20 -30.65 6.61
C ASN A 52 -19.67 -30.56 8.06
N CYS A 53 -18.75 -30.29 9.00
CA CYS A 53 -19.05 -30.16 10.43
C CYS A 53 -19.80 -28.86 10.76
N GLU A 54 -19.68 -27.82 9.93
CA GLU A 54 -20.46 -26.58 10.11
C GLU A 54 -21.98 -26.83 10.19
N LYS A 55 -22.46 -27.86 9.48
CA LYS A 55 -23.89 -28.22 9.42
C LYS A 55 -24.39 -28.88 10.71
N THR A 56 -23.51 -29.52 11.47
CA THR A 56 -23.84 -30.30 12.67
C THR A 56 -23.42 -29.59 13.95
N ASP A 57 -22.25 -28.97 13.94
CA ASP A 57 -21.56 -28.41 15.10
C ASP A 57 -21.56 -26.87 15.10
N GLY A 58 -22.15 -26.26 14.06
CA GLY A 58 -22.23 -24.81 13.88
C GLY A 58 -20.98 -24.19 13.25
N LYS A 59 -20.99 -22.87 13.02
CA LYS A 59 -19.87 -22.17 12.37
C LYS A 59 -18.62 -22.16 13.24
N SER A 60 -17.45 -22.11 12.59
CA SER A 60 -16.17 -21.84 13.25
C SER A 60 -16.29 -20.62 14.16
N THR A 61 -15.72 -20.72 15.35
CA THR A 61 -15.68 -19.61 16.30
C THR A 61 -14.32 -18.94 16.23
N MET A 62 -14.32 -17.62 16.20
CA MET A 62 -13.09 -16.85 16.29
C MET A 62 -12.68 -16.78 17.75
N LYS A 63 -11.37 -16.70 18.02
CA LYS A 63 -10.89 -16.49 19.39
C LYS A 63 -11.68 -15.34 19.93
N ASN A 64 -12.29 -15.54 21.09
CA ASN A 64 -12.65 -14.43 21.94
C ASN A 64 -11.32 -13.74 22.24
N LYS A 65 -10.92 -12.80 21.37
CA LYS A 65 -10.30 -11.57 21.84
C LYS A 65 -11.22 -11.23 23.00
N LYS A 66 -10.72 -11.35 24.24
CA LYS A 66 -11.34 -10.62 25.34
C LYS A 66 -11.77 -9.32 24.68
N ARG A 67 -13.04 -8.96 24.81
CA ARG A 67 -13.41 -7.56 24.72
C ARG A 67 -12.61 -6.87 25.83
N ASN A 68 -11.30 -6.72 25.64
CA ASN A 68 -10.61 -5.48 25.89
C ASN A 68 -11.51 -4.51 25.16
N LYS A 69 -12.28 -3.75 25.94
CA LYS A 69 -13.11 -2.65 25.49
C LYS A 69 -12.28 -1.75 24.57
N HIS A 70 -12.14 -2.11 23.31
CA HIS A 70 -12.04 -1.14 22.25
C HIS A 70 -13.46 -0.62 22.11
N ASP A 71 -13.65 0.59 22.62
CA ASP A 71 -14.81 1.44 22.37
C ASP A 71 -16.05 1.29 23.27
N THR A 72 -15.84 1.23 24.59
CA THR A 72 -16.68 1.97 25.55
C THR A 72 -15.80 2.35 26.73
N GLY A 73 -15.44 3.63 26.80
CA GLY A 73 -14.55 4.17 27.82
C GLY A 73 -14.88 3.63 29.21
N GLN A 74 -13.84 3.06 29.85
CA GLN A 74 -13.66 2.77 31.28
C GLN A 74 -12.92 1.43 31.43
N SER A 75 -11.59 1.52 31.38
CA SER A 75 -10.61 0.72 32.13
C SER A 75 -9.24 1.35 31.88
N GLY A 76 -8.59 1.86 32.93
CA GLY A 76 -7.43 2.76 32.89
C GLY A 76 -6.09 2.09 32.53
N ASP A 77 -6.01 1.52 31.33
CA ASP A 77 -4.75 1.13 30.69
C ASP A 77 -4.69 1.85 29.33
N ILE A 78 -4.05 3.02 29.30
CA ILE A 78 -3.98 3.87 28.09
C ILE A 78 -2.98 3.19 27.13
N ARG A 79 -3.48 2.30 26.28
CA ARG A 79 -2.67 1.76 25.18
C ARG A 79 -2.56 2.81 24.08
N ALA A 80 -1.35 3.00 23.58
CA ALA A 80 -1.10 3.92 22.49
C ALA A 80 -1.87 3.48 21.23
N VAL A 81 -2.35 4.46 20.47
CA VAL A 81 -3.08 4.22 19.22
C VAL A 81 -2.07 3.82 18.16
N GLN A 82 -2.31 2.69 17.48
CA GLN A 82 -1.47 2.22 16.38
C GLN A 82 -1.78 2.99 15.09
N ASN A 83 -0.74 3.41 14.38
CA ASN A 83 -0.82 4.04 13.07
C ASN A 83 -1.54 3.12 12.07
N GLY A 84 -2.45 3.68 11.27
CA GLY A 84 -3.29 2.93 10.33
C GLY A 84 -4.57 2.31 10.93
N SER A 85 -4.73 2.27 12.26
CA SER A 85 -5.98 1.83 12.90
C SER A 85 -7.14 2.78 12.61
N GLN A 86 -8.39 2.31 12.73
CA GLN A 86 -9.56 3.16 12.50
C GLN A 86 -9.64 4.36 13.45
N VAL A 87 -9.19 4.18 14.69
CA VAL A 87 -9.09 5.25 15.69
C VAL A 87 -8.06 6.28 15.23
N PHE A 88 -6.87 5.83 14.82
CA PHE A 88 -5.83 6.70 14.26
C PHE A 88 -6.33 7.49 13.06
N ILE A 89 -6.99 6.86 12.09
CA ILE A 89 -7.49 7.56 10.89
C ILE A 89 -8.53 8.61 11.25
N LYS A 90 -9.42 8.34 12.22
CA LYS A 90 -10.40 9.31 12.71
C LYS A 90 -9.70 10.51 13.36
N GLU A 91 -8.69 10.26 14.20
CA GLU A 91 -7.89 11.31 14.82
C GLU A 91 -7.11 12.12 13.77
N LEU A 92 -6.42 11.45 12.84
CA LEU A 92 -5.67 12.06 11.76
C LEU A 92 -6.52 13.00 10.91
N ARG A 93 -7.76 12.61 10.60
CA ARG A 93 -8.72 13.44 9.84
C ARG A 93 -9.16 14.69 10.62
N SER A 94 -9.16 14.64 11.95
CA SER A 94 -9.55 15.76 12.82
C SER A 94 -8.39 16.70 13.16
N ARG A 95 -7.14 16.26 12.97
CA ARG A 95 -5.94 17.05 13.24
C ARG A 95 -5.81 18.22 12.27
N THR A 96 -5.28 19.32 12.78
CA THR A 96 -4.94 20.52 12.01
C THR A 96 -3.46 20.52 11.66
N PHE A 97 -3.16 20.81 10.40
CA PHE A 97 -1.80 20.89 9.88
C PHE A 97 -1.64 22.20 9.09
N PRO A 98 -0.43 22.80 9.05
CA PRO A 98 -0.16 23.88 8.12
C PRO A 98 -0.43 23.44 6.67
N SER A 99 -0.91 24.39 5.86
CA SER A 99 -1.22 24.13 4.46
C SER A 99 0.05 23.94 3.65
N SER A 100 0.06 22.99 2.72
CA SER A 100 1.19 22.85 1.80
C SER A 100 1.37 24.04 0.85
N GLU A 101 0.42 24.98 0.78
CA GLU A 101 0.56 26.19 -0.04
C GLU A 101 1.76 27.06 0.36
N ASP A 102 2.25 26.90 1.59
CA ASP A 102 3.44 27.62 2.07
C ASP A 102 4.75 27.09 1.49
N ILE A 103 4.76 25.85 0.96
CA ILE A 103 5.98 25.17 0.48
C ILE A 103 5.87 24.65 -0.96
N VAL A 104 4.66 24.40 -1.44
CA VAL A 104 4.44 23.79 -2.76
C VAL A 104 4.54 24.85 -3.84
N VAL A 105 5.43 24.64 -4.79
CA VAL A 105 5.53 25.46 -6.01
C VAL A 105 4.47 25.00 -7.00
N LYS A 106 3.58 25.90 -7.42
CA LYS A 106 2.53 25.60 -8.41
C LYS A 106 3.01 26.01 -9.80
N LEU A 107 3.10 25.06 -10.72
CA LEU A 107 3.50 25.28 -12.12
C LEU A 107 2.46 24.75 -13.09
N ASN A 108 2.42 25.32 -14.29
CA ASN A 108 1.82 24.68 -15.46
C ASN A 108 2.82 23.68 -16.05
N GLY A 109 2.34 22.64 -16.73
CA GLY A 109 3.22 21.59 -17.23
C GLY A 109 4.32 22.09 -18.17
N SER A 110 4.04 23.09 -19.00
CA SER A 110 5.02 23.72 -19.90
C SER A 110 6.12 24.52 -19.20
N GLN A 111 5.94 24.86 -17.93
CA GLN A 111 6.93 25.60 -17.13
C GLN A 111 7.92 24.65 -16.44
N LEU A 112 7.57 23.38 -16.29
CA LEU A 112 8.43 22.39 -15.63
C LEU A 112 9.44 21.83 -16.64
N THR A 113 10.51 22.58 -16.86
CA THR A 113 11.59 22.29 -17.82
C THR A 113 12.93 22.03 -17.11
N MET A 114 13.93 21.55 -17.84
CA MET A 114 15.29 21.42 -17.30
C MET A 114 15.86 22.79 -16.93
N ASP A 115 15.74 23.78 -17.81
CA ASP A 115 16.23 25.15 -17.59
C ASP A 115 15.66 25.74 -16.28
N TYR A 116 14.35 25.53 -16.04
CA TYR A 116 13.73 25.95 -14.79
C TYR A 116 14.36 25.28 -13.56
N LEU A 117 14.58 23.96 -13.62
CA LEU A 117 15.17 23.22 -12.50
C LEU A 117 16.66 23.52 -12.31
N GLU A 118 17.40 23.84 -13.36
CA GLU A 118 18.80 24.26 -13.29
C GLU A 118 18.93 25.66 -12.67
N GLU A 119 17.99 26.57 -12.97
CA GLU A 119 18.00 27.94 -12.43
C GLU A 119 17.48 28.00 -10.99
N VAL A 120 16.35 27.33 -10.69
CA VAL A 120 15.64 27.43 -9.41
C VAL A 120 16.00 26.30 -8.43
N GLY A 121 16.41 25.15 -8.95
CA GLY A 121 16.60 23.92 -8.19
C GLY A 121 15.29 23.14 -7.96
N PHE A 122 15.43 21.87 -7.58
CA PHE A 122 14.31 20.99 -7.21
C PHE A 122 14.40 20.62 -5.72
N ASN A 123 14.14 21.58 -4.85
CA ASN A 123 14.24 21.41 -3.38
C ASN A 123 12.91 21.48 -2.65
N GLU A 124 11.84 21.91 -3.33
CA GLU A 124 10.49 22.00 -2.79
C GLU A 124 9.52 21.20 -3.66
N PRO A 125 8.43 20.64 -3.10
CA PRO A 125 7.45 19.90 -3.88
C PRO A 125 6.79 20.77 -4.95
N ILE A 126 6.60 20.23 -6.14
CA ILE A 126 6.00 20.93 -7.28
C ILE A 126 4.63 20.31 -7.57
N LEU A 127 3.59 21.14 -7.60
CA LEU A 127 2.22 20.73 -7.95
C LEU A 127 1.83 21.29 -9.31
N VAL A 128 1.40 20.40 -10.20
CA VAL A 128 0.87 20.74 -11.52
C VAL A 128 -0.59 20.34 -11.58
N LEU A 129 -1.47 21.33 -11.75
CA LEU A 129 -2.92 21.14 -11.62
C LEU A 129 -3.55 20.39 -12.80
N LYS A 130 -2.94 20.48 -13.98
CA LYS A 130 -3.38 19.82 -15.21
C LYS A 130 -2.17 19.22 -15.91
N LYS A 131 -2.32 17.99 -16.41
CA LYS A 131 -1.23 17.26 -17.07
C LYS A 131 -0.74 17.88 -18.39
N ASP A 132 -1.48 18.83 -18.96
CA ASP A 132 -1.11 19.53 -20.18
C ASP A 132 0.28 20.17 -20.06
N GLY A 133 1.13 19.90 -21.06
CA GLY A 133 2.52 20.38 -21.09
C GLY A 133 3.53 19.50 -20.34
N LEU A 134 3.12 18.50 -19.56
CA LEU A 134 4.06 17.61 -18.86
C LEU A 134 4.73 16.56 -19.77
N GLY A 135 4.26 16.41 -21.01
CA GLY A 135 4.72 15.36 -21.91
C GLY A 135 4.51 13.95 -21.34
N MET A 136 3.43 13.78 -20.57
CA MET A 136 3.02 12.50 -19.97
C MET A 136 1.78 11.94 -20.66
N SER A 137 1.69 10.62 -20.70
CA SER A 137 0.51 9.88 -21.17
C SER A 137 -0.08 9.12 -20.00
N MET A 138 -1.40 9.23 -19.85
CA MET A 138 -2.17 8.48 -18.86
C MET A 138 -3.38 7.87 -19.57
N PRO A 139 -3.88 6.72 -19.10
CA PRO A 139 -5.09 6.14 -19.65
C PRO A 139 -6.29 7.08 -19.47
N ALA A 140 -7.36 6.82 -20.22
CA ALA A 140 -8.57 7.64 -20.17
C ALA A 140 -9.14 7.72 -18.74
N PRO A 141 -9.82 8.81 -18.35
CA PRO A 141 -10.44 8.93 -17.03
C PRO A 141 -11.49 7.84 -16.70
N THR A 142 -11.95 7.09 -17.71
CA THR A 142 -12.82 5.92 -17.54
C THR A 142 -12.05 4.71 -17.01
N PHE A 143 -10.76 4.58 -17.31
CA PHE A 143 -9.89 3.47 -16.92
C PHE A 143 -9.95 3.19 -15.43
N TYR A 144 -10.20 1.94 -15.06
CA TYR A 144 -10.47 1.56 -13.68
C TYR A 144 -9.82 0.22 -13.33
N ILE A 145 -10.09 -0.31 -12.14
CA ILE A 145 -9.30 -1.41 -11.56
C ILE A 145 -9.43 -2.71 -12.37
N ASN A 146 -10.60 -2.98 -12.95
CA ASN A 146 -10.75 -4.09 -13.91
C ASN A 146 -9.82 -3.94 -15.14
N ASP A 147 -9.58 -2.70 -15.59
CA ASP A 147 -8.65 -2.47 -16.70
C ASP A 147 -7.20 -2.73 -16.27
N VAL A 148 -6.84 -2.45 -15.01
CA VAL A 148 -5.53 -2.83 -14.45
C VAL A 148 -5.37 -4.35 -14.48
N GLU A 149 -6.36 -5.11 -13.97
CA GLU A 149 -6.37 -6.59 -14.03
C GLU A 149 -6.18 -7.08 -15.48
N ASN A 150 -6.90 -6.51 -16.43
CA ASN A 150 -6.82 -6.88 -17.84
C ASN A 150 -5.43 -6.60 -18.44
N HIS A 151 -4.79 -5.48 -18.12
CA HIS A 151 -3.49 -5.12 -18.71
C HIS A 151 -2.31 -5.81 -18.01
N VAL A 152 -2.38 -6.00 -16.70
CA VAL A 152 -1.32 -6.60 -15.87
C VAL A 152 -1.40 -8.12 -15.86
N GLY A 153 -2.60 -8.67 -15.74
CA GLY A 153 -2.87 -10.10 -15.67
C GLY A 153 -3.46 -10.51 -14.30
N PRO A 154 -4.52 -11.34 -14.28
CA PRO A 154 -5.24 -11.69 -13.05
C PRO A 154 -4.40 -12.50 -12.05
N ASP A 155 -3.51 -13.35 -12.55
CA ASP A 155 -2.67 -14.25 -11.74
C ASP A 155 -1.35 -13.62 -11.26
N VAL A 156 -1.12 -12.34 -11.57
CA VAL A 156 0.07 -11.62 -11.09
C VAL A 156 -0.03 -11.50 -9.56
N GLY A 157 0.99 -12.01 -8.87
CA GLY A 157 1.14 -11.81 -7.42
C GLY A 157 1.47 -10.35 -7.11
N VAL A 158 0.74 -9.76 -6.18
CA VAL A 158 0.92 -8.38 -5.73
C VAL A 158 1.13 -8.35 -4.24
N ASP A 159 2.02 -7.47 -3.78
CA ASP A 159 2.16 -7.19 -2.35
C ASP A 159 1.05 -6.23 -1.92
N VAL A 160 0.39 -6.57 -0.81
CA VAL A 160 -0.78 -5.87 -0.29
C VAL A 160 -0.53 -5.54 1.17
N ILE A 161 -0.80 -4.29 1.53
CA ILE A 161 -0.66 -3.80 2.89
C ILE A 161 -2.01 -3.92 3.60
N ASP A 162 -2.07 -4.68 4.69
CA ASP A 162 -3.13 -4.54 5.69
C ASP A 162 -2.86 -3.26 6.49
N VAL A 163 -3.56 -2.19 6.12
CA VAL A 163 -3.36 -0.85 6.69
C VAL A 163 -3.64 -0.84 8.20
N THR A 164 -4.59 -1.65 8.67
CA THR A 164 -4.91 -1.70 10.09
C THR A 164 -3.84 -2.39 10.93
N LYS A 165 -3.08 -3.32 10.34
CA LYS A 165 -2.01 -4.05 11.01
C LYS A 165 -0.61 -3.51 10.70
N GLN A 166 -0.48 -2.66 9.66
CA GLN A 166 0.80 -2.23 9.10
C GLN A 166 1.70 -3.42 8.72
N THR A 167 1.09 -4.46 8.14
CA THR A 167 1.76 -5.69 7.70
C THR A 167 1.53 -5.93 6.22
N ASP A 168 2.54 -6.44 5.54
CA ASP A 168 2.47 -6.87 4.15
C ASP A 168 2.01 -8.34 4.05
N SER A 169 1.18 -8.62 3.06
CA SER A 169 0.86 -9.97 2.60
C SER A 169 0.90 -10.04 1.07
N LYS A 170 0.80 -11.25 0.50
CA LYS A 170 0.75 -11.44 -0.95
C LYS A 170 -0.57 -12.06 -1.34
N MET A 171 -1.11 -11.60 -2.47
CA MET A 171 -2.30 -12.19 -3.09
C MET A 171 -2.24 -12.01 -4.60
N LYS A 172 -3.14 -12.66 -5.33
CA LYS A 172 -3.29 -12.42 -6.77
C LYS A 172 -3.97 -11.07 -7.01
N LEU A 173 -3.63 -10.42 -8.12
CA LEU A 173 -4.29 -9.18 -8.52
C LEU A 173 -5.81 -9.35 -8.64
N LYS A 174 -6.26 -10.50 -9.16
CA LYS A 174 -7.69 -10.85 -9.22
C LYS A 174 -8.36 -10.86 -7.85
N GLU A 175 -7.72 -11.45 -6.84
CA GLU A 175 -8.25 -11.52 -5.48
C GLU A 175 -8.39 -10.12 -4.87
N PHE A 176 -7.42 -9.24 -5.13
CA PHE A 176 -7.52 -7.84 -4.73
C PHE A 176 -8.63 -7.09 -5.46
N VAL A 177 -8.82 -7.33 -6.76
CA VAL A 177 -9.90 -6.73 -7.55
C VAL A 177 -11.26 -7.17 -7.01
N ASP A 178 -11.44 -8.46 -6.74
CA ASP A 178 -12.66 -9.01 -6.12
C ASP A 178 -12.91 -8.38 -4.74
N TYR A 179 -11.85 -8.23 -3.92
CA TYR A 179 -11.91 -7.49 -2.65
C TYR A 179 -12.34 -6.04 -2.85
N TYR A 180 -11.80 -5.35 -3.85
CA TYR A 180 -12.07 -3.94 -4.09
C TYR A 180 -13.55 -3.67 -4.41
N TYR A 181 -14.17 -4.55 -5.20
CA TYR A 181 -15.59 -4.47 -5.56
C TYR A 181 -16.53 -5.09 -4.51
N SER A 182 -16.01 -5.78 -3.51
CA SER A 182 -16.81 -6.33 -2.42
C SER A 182 -17.57 -5.24 -1.66
N THR A 183 -18.85 -5.49 -1.41
CA THR A 183 -19.72 -4.62 -0.60
C THR A 183 -19.43 -4.72 0.90
N ASN A 184 -18.67 -5.72 1.33
CA ASN A 184 -18.37 -5.98 2.74
C ASN A 184 -16.86 -6.14 2.97
N ARG A 185 -16.14 -5.01 3.01
CA ARG A 185 -14.70 -4.97 3.29
C ARG A 185 -14.45 -4.94 4.79
N LYS A 186 -13.96 -6.06 5.33
CA LYS A 186 -13.57 -6.19 6.76
C LYS A 186 -12.19 -5.62 7.07
N LYS A 187 -11.28 -5.64 6.09
CA LYS A 187 -9.90 -5.13 6.16
C LYS A 187 -9.77 -3.90 5.26
N VAL A 188 -8.80 -3.02 5.56
CA VAL A 188 -8.41 -1.91 4.68
C VAL A 188 -7.12 -2.34 3.99
N LEU A 189 -7.22 -2.71 2.71
CA LEU A 189 -6.09 -3.18 1.92
C LEU A 189 -5.63 -2.12 0.92
N ASN A 190 -4.32 -2.03 0.72
CA ASN A 190 -3.69 -1.02 -0.12
C ASN A 190 -2.53 -1.63 -0.92
N ILE A 191 -2.48 -1.36 -2.22
CA ILE A 191 -1.37 -1.70 -3.11
C ILE A 191 -0.60 -0.41 -3.40
N ILE A 192 0.70 -0.40 -3.11
CA ILE A 192 1.57 0.76 -3.38
C ILE A 192 2.75 0.46 -4.31
N ASN A 193 3.08 -0.81 -4.52
CA ASN A 193 4.32 -1.24 -5.19
C ASN A 193 4.05 -2.14 -6.41
N LEU A 194 2.87 -2.06 -7.03
CA LEU A 194 2.58 -2.75 -8.29
C LEU A 194 3.34 -2.07 -9.44
N GLU A 195 4.56 -2.52 -9.66
CA GLU A 195 5.40 -2.15 -10.80
C GLU A 195 4.89 -2.84 -12.07
N PHE A 196 4.80 -2.11 -13.18
CA PHE A 196 4.17 -2.63 -14.39
C PHE A 196 4.95 -2.38 -15.69
N SER A 197 6.22 -1.97 -15.63
CA SER A 197 7.00 -1.64 -16.83
C SER A 197 7.23 -2.84 -17.76
N ASP A 198 7.05 -4.07 -17.26
CA ASP A 198 7.12 -5.30 -18.07
C ASP A 198 5.74 -5.87 -18.47
N LYS A 199 4.67 -5.11 -18.22
CA LYS A 199 3.28 -5.50 -18.51
C LYS A 199 2.74 -4.74 -19.70
N ARG A 200 1.61 -5.18 -20.25
CA ARG A 200 0.93 -4.46 -21.36
C ARG A 200 0.52 -3.03 -20.98
N MET A 201 0.33 -2.78 -19.68
CA MET A 201 -0.01 -1.46 -19.15
C MET A 201 1.08 -0.41 -19.38
N ASP A 202 2.34 -0.82 -19.59
CA ASP A 202 3.44 0.08 -19.91
C ASP A 202 3.16 0.94 -21.15
N SER A 203 2.51 0.35 -22.17
CA SER A 203 2.21 0.99 -23.45
C SER A 203 1.20 2.14 -23.40
N ILE A 204 0.44 2.25 -22.30
CA ILE A 204 -0.62 3.27 -22.13
C ILE A 204 -0.27 4.31 -21.05
N VAL A 205 0.92 4.21 -20.46
CA VAL A 205 1.43 5.16 -19.47
C VAL A 205 2.83 5.61 -19.88
N GLU A 206 2.99 6.92 -20.06
CA GLU A 206 4.30 7.55 -20.30
C GLU A 206 4.57 8.53 -19.16
N SER A 207 5.68 8.34 -18.45
CA SER A 207 6.09 9.21 -17.36
C SER A 207 6.31 10.66 -17.86
N PRO A 208 6.17 11.68 -16.98
CA PRO A 208 6.44 13.07 -17.36
C PRO A 208 7.79 13.24 -18.05
N GLN A 209 7.84 14.09 -19.07
CA GLN A 209 9.05 14.31 -19.86
C GLN A 209 10.24 14.73 -18.98
N ILE A 210 10.01 15.58 -17.98
CA ILE A 210 11.05 16.01 -17.05
C ILE A 210 11.65 14.85 -16.25
N VAL A 211 10.82 13.88 -15.84
CA VAL A 211 11.25 12.68 -15.10
C VAL A 211 12.14 11.82 -15.99
N ARG A 212 11.73 11.59 -17.25
CA ARG A 212 12.52 10.82 -18.21
C ARG A 212 13.86 11.49 -18.52
N ARG A 213 13.91 12.82 -18.59
CA ARG A 213 15.15 13.59 -18.81
C ARG A 213 16.11 13.55 -17.60
N LEU A 214 15.59 13.48 -16.38
CA LEU A 214 16.40 13.46 -15.16
C LEU A 214 16.81 12.06 -14.70
N SER A 215 16.01 11.04 -15.06
CA SER A 215 16.18 9.69 -14.54
C SER A 215 17.54 9.08 -14.88
N TRP A 216 18.31 8.70 -13.87
CA TRP A 216 19.58 8.00 -14.09
C TRP A 216 19.38 6.64 -14.76
N VAL A 217 18.30 5.94 -14.41
CA VAL A 217 17.98 4.63 -14.98
C VAL A 217 17.65 4.74 -16.47
N GLU A 218 17.02 5.83 -16.91
CA GLU A 218 16.70 6.02 -18.33
C GLU A 218 17.89 6.52 -19.15
N ASN A 219 18.78 7.33 -18.55
CA ASN A 219 19.84 8.00 -19.30
C ASN A 219 21.20 7.31 -19.21
N TYR A 220 21.45 6.49 -18.17
CA TYR A 220 22.79 5.97 -17.88
C TYR A 220 22.83 4.48 -17.58
N TRP A 221 21.70 3.77 -17.48
CA TRP A 221 21.73 2.33 -17.28
C TRP A 221 22.20 1.62 -18.57
N PRO A 222 23.26 0.80 -18.53
CA PRO A 222 23.77 0.13 -19.74
C PRO A 222 22.81 -0.96 -20.21
N ASP A 223 22.59 -1.04 -21.52
CA ASP A 223 21.79 -2.11 -22.12
C ASP A 223 22.46 -3.50 -22.00
N ASP A 224 23.80 -3.52 -21.91
CA ASP A 224 24.63 -4.72 -21.78
C ASP A 224 24.99 -5.05 -20.32
N ALA A 225 24.36 -4.38 -19.35
CA ALA A 225 24.57 -4.67 -17.94
C ALA A 225 24.21 -6.13 -17.61
N LEU A 226 25.12 -6.83 -16.92
CA LEU A 226 24.87 -8.18 -16.41
C LEU A 226 23.71 -8.21 -15.38
N LEU A 227 23.48 -7.08 -14.73
CA LEU A 227 22.34 -6.86 -13.83
C LEU A 227 21.17 -6.31 -14.63
N GLY A 228 19.97 -6.86 -14.42
CA GLY A 228 18.76 -6.37 -15.06
C GLY A 228 18.47 -4.91 -14.72
N LYS A 229 17.92 -4.16 -15.69
CA LYS A 229 17.50 -2.76 -15.50
C LYS A 229 16.57 -2.62 -14.29
N PRO A 230 16.85 -1.70 -13.34
CA PRO A 230 15.97 -1.47 -12.20
C PRO A 230 14.57 -1.08 -12.66
N LYS A 231 13.57 -1.85 -12.20
CA LYS A 231 12.16 -1.60 -12.47
C LYS A 231 11.59 -0.73 -11.35
N VAL A 232 11.76 0.59 -11.50
CA VAL A 232 11.39 1.57 -10.46
C VAL A 232 10.75 2.85 -11.03
N THR A 233 10.27 2.81 -12.27
CA THR A 233 9.84 4.03 -12.98
C THR A 233 8.33 4.17 -13.12
N LYS A 234 7.57 3.06 -13.09
CA LYS A 234 6.12 3.05 -13.29
C LYS A 234 5.41 2.12 -12.29
N TYR A 235 4.66 2.73 -11.37
CA TYR A 235 3.90 2.06 -10.33
C TYR A 235 2.41 2.38 -10.42
N CYS A 236 1.56 1.37 -10.21
CA CYS A 236 0.12 1.53 -10.11
C CYS A 236 -0.29 1.39 -8.64
N LEU A 237 -0.75 2.48 -8.04
CA LEU A 237 -1.18 2.49 -6.65
C LEU A 237 -2.70 2.35 -6.58
N ILE A 238 -3.17 1.36 -5.82
CA ILE A 238 -4.60 1.08 -5.66
C ILE A 238 -4.91 0.99 -4.16
N GLY A 239 -5.58 2.02 -3.64
CA GLY A 239 -5.99 2.08 -2.24
C GLY A 239 -7.48 2.33 -2.11
N VAL A 240 -8.11 1.66 -1.15
CA VAL A 240 -9.49 1.97 -0.76
C VAL A 240 -9.52 3.20 0.16
N LYS A 241 -10.72 3.75 0.41
CA LYS A 241 -10.89 4.83 1.40
C LYS A 241 -10.26 4.42 2.73
N ASP A 242 -9.63 5.38 3.41
CA ASP A 242 -8.96 5.20 4.70
C ASP A 242 -7.65 4.39 4.64
N SER A 243 -7.15 4.08 3.44
CA SER A 243 -5.79 3.56 3.29
C SER A 243 -4.74 4.58 3.75
N TYR A 244 -3.71 4.10 4.45
CA TYR A 244 -2.65 4.90 5.02
C TYR A 244 -1.30 4.21 4.86
N THR A 245 -0.29 5.01 4.55
CA THR A 245 1.11 4.62 4.51
C THR A 245 1.84 5.59 5.42
N ASP A 246 2.58 5.05 6.39
CA ASP A 246 3.30 5.86 7.38
C ASP A 246 4.45 6.65 6.74
N PHE A 247 5.03 7.59 7.50
CA PHE A 247 6.11 8.45 7.05
C PHE A 247 7.32 7.64 6.61
N HIS A 248 7.83 7.97 5.42
CA HIS A 248 9.02 7.35 4.86
C HIS A 248 9.75 8.33 3.95
N VAL A 249 11.04 8.04 3.76
CA VAL A 249 11.83 8.59 2.65
C VAL A 249 11.90 7.51 1.58
N GLU A 250 11.73 7.91 0.32
CA GLU A 250 11.75 6.98 -0.80
C GLU A 250 13.13 6.29 -0.92
N CYS A 251 13.13 5.04 -1.38
CA CYS A 251 14.35 4.22 -1.40
C CYS A 251 15.46 4.91 -2.21
N GLY A 252 16.67 4.94 -1.66
CA GLY A 252 17.81 5.64 -2.27
C GLY A 252 17.70 7.16 -2.28
N GLY A 253 16.74 7.76 -1.56
CA GLY A 253 16.47 9.20 -1.60
C GLY A 253 15.94 9.66 -2.96
N ALA A 254 15.26 8.75 -3.68
CA ALA A 254 14.72 9.02 -5.00
C ALA A 254 13.68 10.15 -4.95
N SER A 255 13.73 11.03 -5.95
CA SER A 255 12.61 11.93 -6.24
C SER A 255 11.47 11.14 -6.89
N VAL A 256 10.23 11.53 -6.61
CA VAL A 256 9.03 10.81 -7.08
C VAL A 256 8.00 11.72 -7.72
N TRP A 257 7.20 11.15 -8.61
CA TRP A 257 6.05 11.83 -9.22
C TRP A 257 4.79 11.00 -8.99
N TYR A 258 3.70 11.66 -8.62
CA TYR A 258 2.40 11.07 -8.35
C TYR A 258 1.34 11.72 -9.23
N HIS A 259 0.54 10.92 -9.93
CA HIS A 259 -0.62 11.41 -10.68
C HIS A 259 -1.88 10.68 -10.22
N VAL A 260 -2.90 11.43 -9.79
CA VAL A 260 -4.16 10.83 -9.33
C VAL A 260 -5.10 10.64 -10.51
N LEU A 261 -5.22 9.40 -10.99
CA LEU A 261 -6.17 9.08 -12.06
C LEU A 261 -7.63 9.13 -11.57
N LYS A 262 -7.90 8.60 -10.38
CA LYS A 262 -9.22 8.66 -9.71
C LYS A 262 -9.08 8.79 -8.20
N GLY A 263 -10.03 9.52 -7.60
CA GLY A 263 -10.09 9.72 -6.15
C GLY A 263 -9.26 10.91 -5.69
N GLU A 264 -8.75 10.82 -4.46
CA GLU A 264 -7.97 11.86 -3.80
C GLU A 264 -6.92 11.22 -2.89
N LYS A 265 -5.74 11.83 -2.81
CA LYS A 265 -4.67 11.48 -1.88
C LYS A 265 -4.32 12.69 -1.03
N ILE A 266 -3.94 12.45 0.22
CA ILE A 266 -3.42 13.48 1.11
C ILE A 266 -2.01 13.08 1.50
N PHE A 267 -1.05 13.95 1.22
CA PHE A 267 0.35 13.81 1.61
C PHE A 267 0.62 14.65 2.86
N PHE A 268 1.41 14.11 3.77
CA PHE A 268 1.90 14.79 4.95
C PHE A 268 3.41 15.00 4.76
N LEU A 269 3.80 16.21 4.35
CA LEU A 269 5.14 16.53 3.87
C LEU A 269 5.97 17.17 4.98
N ILE A 270 7.19 16.69 5.17
CA ILE A 270 8.14 17.19 6.16
C ILE A 270 9.43 17.50 5.40
N LYS A 271 9.99 18.71 5.59
CA LYS A 271 11.22 19.12 4.90
C LYS A 271 12.42 18.28 5.39
N PRO A 272 13.31 17.77 4.52
CA PRO A 272 14.48 16.98 4.90
C PRO A 272 15.62 17.82 5.46
N THR A 273 15.35 18.58 6.51
CA THR A 273 16.41 19.25 7.27
C THR A 273 17.25 18.21 8.01
N SER A 274 18.53 18.51 8.29
CA SER A 274 19.39 17.59 9.06
C SER A 274 18.79 17.22 10.42
N ALA A 275 18.04 18.14 11.05
CA ALA A 275 17.31 17.88 12.28
C ALA A 275 16.17 16.87 12.07
N ASN A 276 15.33 17.06 11.05
CA ASN A 276 14.21 16.17 10.76
C ASN A 276 14.69 14.78 10.32
N LEU A 277 15.77 14.68 9.54
CA LEU A 277 16.36 13.40 9.15
C LEU A 277 16.91 12.64 10.38
N SER A 278 17.56 13.34 11.31
CA SER A 278 18.02 12.74 12.57
C SER A 278 16.85 12.25 13.44
N LEU A 279 15.74 12.98 13.46
CA LEU A 279 14.52 12.57 14.16
C LEU A 279 13.87 11.38 13.48
N TYR A 280 13.81 11.39 12.15
CA TYR A 280 13.25 10.30 11.34
C TYR A 280 14.00 8.99 11.57
N GLU A 281 15.33 9.02 11.55
CA GLU A 281 16.17 7.85 11.79
C GLU A 281 15.93 7.26 13.19
N ARG A 282 15.85 8.12 14.22
CA ARG A 282 15.56 7.70 15.59
C ARG A 282 14.15 7.12 15.74
N TRP A 283 13.15 7.79 15.15
CA TRP A 283 11.77 7.31 15.16
C TRP A 283 11.69 5.95 14.47
N ARG A 284 12.24 5.81 13.26
CA ARG A 284 12.16 4.58 12.47
C ARG A 284 12.86 3.40 13.15
N SER A 285 13.94 3.67 13.89
CA SER A 285 14.67 2.66 14.67
C SER A 285 14.01 2.32 16.00
N SER A 286 12.94 3.01 16.39
CA SER A 286 12.25 2.76 17.65
C SER A 286 11.38 1.51 17.59
N ALA A 287 11.37 0.73 18.67
CA ALA A 287 10.56 -0.48 18.80
C ALA A 287 9.04 -0.19 18.79
N ASN A 288 8.64 1.02 19.18
CA ASN A 288 7.25 1.46 19.24
C ASN A 288 6.90 2.52 18.18
N HIS A 289 7.64 2.60 17.07
CA HIS A 289 7.42 3.64 16.06
C HIS A 289 6.01 3.61 15.47
N THR A 290 5.36 2.44 15.40
CA THR A 290 3.97 2.27 14.95
C THR A 290 2.93 2.86 15.92
N GLU A 291 3.34 3.19 17.15
CA GLU A 291 2.51 3.86 18.16
C GLU A 291 2.77 5.37 18.24
N MET A 292 3.70 5.86 17.43
CA MET A 292 4.16 7.24 17.43
C MET A 292 3.89 7.88 16.08
N PHE A 293 3.14 8.98 16.08
CA PHE A 293 2.91 9.75 14.87
C PHE A 293 4.09 10.70 14.61
N PHE A 294 4.91 10.42 13.59
CA PHE A 294 6.18 11.13 13.39
C PHE A 294 6.03 12.65 13.22
N ALA A 295 4.92 13.12 12.65
CA ALA A 295 4.66 14.56 12.52
C ALA A 295 4.60 15.32 13.87
N ASP A 296 4.36 14.63 14.99
CA ASP A 296 4.37 15.24 16.33
C ASP A 296 5.81 15.49 16.85
N GLN A 297 6.84 14.96 16.18
CA GLN A 297 8.24 15.11 16.57
C GLN A 297 8.97 16.22 15.83
N VAL A 298 8.39 16.76 14.76
CA VAL A 298 9.01 17.77 13.90
C VAL A 298 8.33 19.12 14.08
N ASP A 299 9.02 20.20 13.71
CA ASP A 299 8.48 21.57 13.82
C ASP A 299 7.25 21.78 12.92
N LYS A 300 7.32 21.31 11.67
CA LYS A 300 6.24 21.48 10.69
C LYS A 300 6.04 20.23 9.85
N CYS A 301 4.78 19.81 9.77
CA CYS A 301 4.29 18.80 8.85
C CYS A 301 3.14 19.38 8.02
N TYR A 302 3.36 19.52 6.73
CA TYR A 302 2.44 20.21 5.81
C TYR A 302 1.44 19.23 5.20
N LYS A 303 0.17 19.59 5.19
CA LYS A 303 -0.88 18.79 4.55
C LYS A 303 -1.08 19.22 3.11
N CYS A 304 -0.79 18.33 2.17
CA CYS A 304 -0.97 18.53 0.73
C CYS A 304 -2.07 17.61 0.20
N THR A 305 -3.19 18.19 -0.27
CA THR A 305 -4.25 17.42 -0.92
C THR A 305 -4.01 17.36 -2.43
N LEU A 306 -3.84 16.15 -2.95
CA LEU A 306 -3.70 15.87 -4.38
C LEU A 306 -5.01 15.29 -4.92
N LYS A 307 -5.70 16.06 -5.75
CA LYS A 307 -7.00 15.72 -6.34
C LYS A 307 -6.84 15.01 -7.67
N GLN A 308 -7.90 14.34 -8.11
CA GLN A 308 -7.99 13.73 -9.43
C GLN A 308 -7.54 14.68 -10.56
N GLY A 309 -6.68 14.16 -11.45
CA GLY A 309 -6.11 14.85 -12.60
C GLY A 309 -4.87 15.69 -12.31
N GLN A 310 -4.51 15.88 -11.03
CA GLN A 310 -3.34 16.63 -10.61
C GLN A 310 -2.09 15.74 -10.55
N THR A 311 -0.93 16.35 -10.73
CA THR A 311 0.37 15.71 -10.63
C THR A 311 1.22 16.41 -9.57
N LEU A 312 1.77 15.65 -8.62
CA LEU A 312 2.71 16.13 -7.61
C LEU A 312 4.10 15.55 -7.90
N PHE A 313 5.13 16.37 -7.78
CA PHE A 313 6.53 15.97 -7.81
C PHE A 313 7.13 16.27 -6.45
N ILE A 314 7.71 15.25 -5.81
CA ILE A 314 8.36 15.36 -4.51
C ILE A 314 9.87 15.21 -4.74
N PRO A 315 10.68 16.20 -4.31
CA PRO A 315 12.13 16.15 -4.46
C PRO A 315 12.76 15.09 -3.54
N SER A 316 14.07 14.91 -3.68
CA SER A 316 14.85 13.97 -2.87
C SER A 316 14.86 14.31 -1.37
N GLY A 317 14.72 13.27 -0.54
CA GLY A 317 14.67 13.36 0.93
C GLY A 317 13.23 13.25 1.45
#